data_AF-A0A8T7IU00-F1
#
_entry.id   AF-A0A8T7IU00-F1
#
_cell.length_a   1.000
_cell.length_b   1.000
_cell.length_c   1.000
_cell.angle_alpha   90.00
_cell.angle_beta   90.00
_cell.angle_gamma   90.00
#
_symmetry.space_group_name_H-M   'P 1'
#
loop_
_entity.id
_entity.type
_entity.pdbx_description
1 polymer ?
#
loop_
_entity_poly.entity_id
_entity_poly.type
_entity_poly.pdbx_seq_one_letter_code
_entity_poly.pdbx_strand_id
1 'polypeptide(L)' 'MSEQIDNAIAREYEAGFVTDIEADTFEPGLNDDIIRRISAMKDEPEWMLE' A
#
# COMPACT_ATOMS: atom_id res chain seq x y z
N MET A 1 -19.98 29.51 22.77
CA MET A 1 -19.61 29.60 21.34
C MET A 1 -18.46 28.65 21.00
N SER A 2 -17.46 28.48 21.88
CA SER A 2 -16.37 27.50 21.71
C SER A 2 -16.83 26.04 21.77
N GLU A 3 -17.74 25.68 22.68
CA GLU A 3 -18.20 24.29 22.86
C GLU A 3 -18.82 23.65 21.61
N GLN A 4 -19.42 24.45 20.72
CA GLN A 4 -20.02 23.95 19.47
C GLN A 4 -18.96 23.62 18.42
N ILE A 5 -17.83 24.33 18.43
CA ILE A 5 -16.69 24.10 17.53
C ILE A 5 -15.93 22.86 17.99
N ASP A 6 -15.71 22.71 19.30
CA ASP A 6 -15.04 21.53 19.87
C ASP A 6 -15.81 20.24 19.54
N ASN A 7 -17.15 20.26 19.64
CA ASN A 7 -18.01 19.12 19.25
C ASN A 7 -18.09 18.87 17.74
N ALA A 8 -17.70 19.83 16.90
CA ALA A 8 -17.63 19.63 15.45
C ALA A 8 -16.29 19.01 15.04
N ILE A 9 -15.21 19.34 15.76
CA ILE A 9 -13.85 18.81 15.53
C ILE A 9 -13.68 17.40 16.13
N ALA A 10 -14.33 17.11 17.26
CA ALA A 10 -14.30 15.79 17.89
C ALA A 10 -15.04 14.70 17.09
N ARG A 11 -15.67 15.05 15.95
CA ARG A 11 -16.33 14.08 15.07
C ARG A 11 -15.24 13.38 14.27
N GLU A 12 -15.05 12.10 14.58
CA GLU A 12 -14.14 11.24 13.83
C GLU A 12 -14.60 11.16 12.36
N TYR A 13 -13.64 11.20 11.44
CA TYR A 13 -13.92 11.20 10.00
C TYR A 13 -14.43 9.81 9.59
N GLU A 14 -15.75 9.61 9.66
CA GLU A 14 -16.40 8.30 9.44
C GLU A 14 -16.31 7.83 7.96
N ALA A 15 -15.98 8.74 7.03
CA ALA A 15 -15.90 8.47 5.60
C ALA A 15 -14.52 7.96 5.12
N GLY A 16 -13.78 7.25 5.98
CA GLY A 16 -12.53 6.60 5.61
C GLY A 16 -12.79 5.25 4.92
N PHE A 17 -12.44 5.12 3.64
CA PHE A 17 -12.42 3.81 2.99
C PHE A 17 -11.14 3.07 3.42
N VAL A 18 -11.28 1.99 4.17
CA VAL A 18 -10.19 1.03 4.43
C VAL A 18 -10.42 -0.17 3.53
N THR A 19 -9.45 -0.49 2.69
CA THR A 19 -9.46 -1.72 1.89
C THR A 19 -8.22 -2.51 2.28
N ASP A 20 -8.43 -3.73 2.77
CA ASP A 20 -7.35 -4.68 2.94
C ASP A 20 -6.80 -5.03 1.56
N ILE A 21 -5.57 -4.60 1.29
CA ILE A 21 -4.84 -5.02 0.09
C ILE A 21 -3.95 -6.20 0.49
N GLU A 22 -3.97 -7.26 -0.32
CA GLU A 22 -2.99 -8.32 -0.20
C GLU A 22 -1.63 -7.76 -0.65
N ALA A 23 -0.63 -7.89 0.22
CA ALA A 23 0.73 -7.42 -0.04
C ALA A 23 1.72 -8.53 0.32
N ASP A 24 2.36 -9.11 -0.68
CA ASP A 24 3.48 -10.01 -0.50
C ASP A 24 4.76 -9.22 -0.22
N THR A 25 5.48 -9.61 0.84
CA THR A 25 6.76 -9.00 1.21
C THR A 25 7.90 -9.98 0.96
N PHE A 26 9.03 -9.48 0.48
CA PHE A 26 10.24 -10.27 0.22
C PHE A 26 11.27 -10.09 1.35
N GLU A 27 12.23 -11.00 1.44
CA GLU A 27 13.34 -10.88 2.39
C GLU A 27 14.12 -9.57 2.17
N PRO A 28 14.72 -8.99 3.22
CA PRO A 28 15.50 -7.77 3.09
C PRO A 28 16.71 -7.99 2.19
N GLY A 29 16.73 -7.33 1.05
CA GLY A 29 17.78 -7.42 0.04
C GLY A 29 17.19 -7.37 -1.37
N LEU A 30 17.96 -6.85 -2.33
CA LEU A 30 17.60 -6.86 -3.74
C LEU A 30 18.67 -7.65 -4.49
N ASN A 31 18.28 -8.79 -5.07
CA ASN A 31 19.13 -9.62 -5.90
C ASN A 31 18.36 -10.02 -7.18
N ASP A 32 19.07 -10.53 -8.18
CA ASP A 32 18.48 -10.86 -9.49
C ASP A 32 17.37 -11.91 -9.38
N ASP A 33 17.51 -12.87 -8.47
CA ASP A 33 16.48 -13.89 -8.21
C ASP A 33 15.18 -13.27 -7.67
N ILE A 34 15.27 -12.29 -6.75
CA ILE A 34 14.13 -11.54 -6.22
C ILE A 34 13.48 -10.71 -7.31
N ILE A 35 14.26 -10.02 -8.15
CA ILE A 35 13.75 -9.21 -9.26
C ILE A 35 12.97 -10.09 -10.25
N ARG A 36 13.52 -11.24 -10.65
CA ARG A 36 12.83 -12.21 -11.53
C ARG A 36 11.52 -12.71 -10.92
N ARG A 37 11.52 -12.96 -9.60
CA ARG A 37 10.34 -13.44 -8.88
C ARG A 37 9.24 -12.38 -8.78
N ILE A 38 9.62 -11.11 -8.57
CA ILE A 38 8.69 -9.96 -8.59
C ILE A 38 8.12 -9.77 -10.01
N SER A 39 8.98 -9.82 -11.03
CA SER A 39 8.57 -9.66 -12.43
C SER A 39 7.57 -10.74 -12.86
N ALA A 40 7.81 -12.00 -12.49
CA ALA A 40 6.89 -13.10 -12.73
C ALA A 40 5.55 -12.95 -11.98
N MET A 41 5.56 -12.43 -10.74
CA MET A 41 4.35 -12.16 -9.96
C MET A 41 3.50 -11.06 -10.60
N LYS A 42 4.14 -10.09 -11.26
CA LYS A 42 3.50 -8.95 -11.89
C LYS A 42 3.16 -9.15 -13.37
N ASP A 43 3.41 -10.35 -13.92
CA ASP A 43 3.25 -10.67 -15.34
C ASP A 43 3.96 -9.66 -16.26
N GLU A 44 5.16 -9.23 -15.85
CA GLU A 44 5.94 -8.24 -16.58
C GLU A 44 6.61 -8.88 -17.82
N PRO A 45 6.72 -8.14 -18.93
CA PRO A 45 7.33 -8.66 -20.15
C PRO A 45 8.86 -8.78 -20.02
N GLU A 46 9.44 -9.76 -20.73
CA GLU A 46 10.86 -10.15 -20.59
C GLU A 46 11.86 -9.00 -20.81
N TRP A 47 11.53 -8.02 -21.66
CA TRP A 47 12.38 -6.86 -21.93
C TRP A 47 12.60 -5.95 -20.71
N MET A 48 11.80 -6.09 -19.65
CA MET A 48 12.01 -5.37 -18.38
C MET A 48 13.14 -5.97 -17.54
N LEU A 49 13.57 -7.20 -17.86
CA LEU A 49 14.65 -7.93 -17.17
C LEU A 49 15.97 -7.93 -17.96
N GLU A 50 16.01 -7.31 -19.14
CA GLU A 50 17.19 -7.20 -20.03
C GLU A 50 18.09 -6.00 -19.72
#